data_AF-A0A8J2Q4T3-F1
#
_entry.id   AF-A0A8J2Q4T3-F1
#
_cell.length_a   1.000
_cell.length_b   1.000
_cell.length_c   1.000
_cell.angle_alpha   90.00
_cell.angle_beta   90.00
_cell.angle_gamma   90.00
#
_symmetry.space_group_name_H-M   'P 1'
#
loop_
_entity.id
_entity.type
_entity.pdbx_description
1 polymer ?
#
loop_
_entity_poly.entity_id
_entity_poly.type
_entity_poly.pdbx_seq_one_letter_code
_entity_poly.pdbx_strand_id
1 'polypeptide(L)'
;MKYGKHQMMLIKKRMNVENWIDDQLNELYKTATDNIDIDVDAVLDLNTEPERRRYVMDLLRKTHCPATEIEIHDFLNQLMQKLDVL
;
A
#
# COMPACT_ATOMS: atom_id res chain seq x y z
N MET A 1 -10.92 14.21 26.51
CA MET A 1 -10.07 13.01 26.38
C MET A 1 -10.00 12.66 24.91
N LYS A 2 -8.79 12.71 24.33
CA LYS A 2 -8.53 12.49 22.90
C LYS A 2 -8.42 10.98 22.63
N TYR A 3 -9.19 10.50 21.65
CA TYR A 3 -9.23 9.15 21.05
C TYR A 3 -9.55 7.97 22.00
N GLY A 4 -10.75 7.39 21.85
CA GLY A 4 -11.15 6.17 22.55
C GLY A 4 -10.37 4.94 22.10
N LYS A 5 -10.39 3.86 22.90
CA LYS A 5 -9.66 2.60 22.63
C LYS A 5 -9.88 2.04 21.21
N HIS A 6 -11.08 2.22 20.66
CA HIS A 6 -11.41 1.79 19.29
C HIS A 6 -10.68 2.61 18.22
N GLN A 7 -10.58 3.93 18.39
CA GLN A 7 -9.83 4.81 17.49
C GLN A 7 -8.34 4.47 17.52
N MET A 8 -7.80 4.18 18.72
CA MET A 8 -6.41 3.72 18.87
C MET A 8 -6.17 2.36 18.18
N MET A 9 -7.16 1.46 18.18
CA MET A 9 -7.07 0.17 17.50
C MET A 9 -7.07 0.34 15.97
N LEU A 10 -7.93 1.22 15.44
CA LEU A 10 -8.00 1.53 14.01
C LEU A 10 -6.71 2.21 13.51
N ILE A 11 -6.16 3.15 14.28
CA ILE A 11 -4.86 3.77 13.99
C ILE A 11 -3.75 2.72 13.93
N LYS A 12 -3.70 1.80 14.92
CA LYS A 12 -2.69 0.74 14.95
C LYS A 12 -2.80 -0.22 13.76
N LYS A 13 -4.01 -0.57 13.34
CA LYS A 13 -4.19 -1.42 12.15
C LYS A 13 -3.69 -0.72 10.89
N ARG A 14 -3.99 0.58 10.73
CA ARG A 14 -3.52 1.37 9.57
C ARG A 14 -2.01 1.49 9.54
N MET A 15 -1.38 1.83 10.67
CA MET A 15 0.08 1.89 10.77
C MET A 15 0.75 0.55 10.42
N ASN A 16 0.12 -0.59 10.75
CA ASN A 16 0.66 -1.89 10.37
C ASN A 16 0.61 -2.14 8.85
N VAL A 17 -0.38 -1.61 8.16
CA VAL A 17 -0.49 -1.72 6.70
C VAL A 17 0.50 -0.75 6.03
N GLU A 18 0.60 0.48 6.53
CA GLU A 18 1.60 1.46 6.07
C GLU A 18 3.03 0.93 6.21
N ASN A 19 3.42 0.45 7.40
CA ASN A 19 4.76 -0.13 7.60
C ASN A 19 5.03 -1.33 6.67
N TRP A 20 4.02 -2.18 6.43
CA TRP A 20 4.17 -3.31 5.52
C TRP A 20 4.33 -2.85 4.06
N ILE A 21 3.59 -1.81 3.64
CA ILE A 21 3.74 -1.21 2.32
C ILE A 21 5.17 -0.70 2.14
N ASP A 22 5.71 0.03 3.13
CA ASP A 22 7.07 0.56 3.08
C ASP A 22 8.10 -0.58 2.92
N ASP A 23 7.97 -1.65 3.70
CA ASP A 23 8.84 -2.83 3.59
C ASP A 23 8.78 -3.45 2.18
N GLN A 24 7.57 -3.63 1.63
CA GLN A 24 7.40 -4.20 0.28
C GLN A 24 7.91 -3.27 -0.82
N LEU A 25 7.71 -1.95 -0.70
CA LEU A 25 8.25 -0.98 -1.64
C LEU A 25 9.78 -1.02 -1.61
N ASN A 26 10.40 -1.13 -0.43
CA ASN A 26 11.85 -1.29 -0.33
C ASN A 26 12.36 -2.56 -1.06
N GLU A 27 11.62 -3.66 -0.98
CA GLU A 27 11.94 -4.90 -1.71
C GLU A 27 11.78 -4.73 -3.23
N LEU A 28 10.67 -4.14 -3.68
CA LEU A 28 10.40 -3.90 -5.11
C LEU A 28 11.42 -2.95 -5.75
N TYR A 29 11.84 -1.91 -5.03
CA TYR A 29 12.75 -0.89 -5.53
C TYR A 29 14.22 -1.20 -5.27
N LYS A 30 14.55 -2.26 -4.52
CA LYS A 30 15.93 -2.73 -4.29
C LYS A 30 16.91 -1.60 -3.94
N THR A 31 16.50 -0.67 -3.06
CA THR A 31 17.26 0.53 -2.62
C THR A 31 17.34 1.70 -3.60
N ALA A 32 16.54 1.71 -4.68
CA ALA A 32 16.40 2.91 -5.50
C ALA A 32 15.93 4.10 -4.64
N THR A 33 16.56 5.25 -4.83
CA THR A 33 16.38 6.47 -4.01
C THR A 33 15.08 7.21 -4.28
N ASP A 34 14.22 6.67 -5.14
CA ASP A 34 12.90 7.22 -5.38
C ASP A 34 12.05 6.91 -4.15
N ASN A 35 11.85 7.93 -3.32
CA ASN A 35 10.90 7.91 -2.20
C ASN A 35 9.49 7.75 -2.75
N ILE A 36 9.12 6.51 -3.08
CA ILE A 36 7.75 6.13 -3.37
C ILE A 36 7.03 5.87 -2.05
N ASP A 37 5.87 6.47 -1.92
CA ASP A 37 4.97 6.29 -0.79
C ASP A 37 3.56 6.06 -1.35
N ILE A 38 2.84 5.08 -0.80
CA ILE A 38 1.46 4.77 -1.18
C ILE A 38 0.55 5.21 -0.03
N ASP A 39 -0.18 6.30 -0.26
CA ASP A 39 -1.20 6.78 0.67
C ASP A 39 -2.35 5.76 0.77
N VAL A 40 -2.44 5.09 1.92
CA VAL A 40 -3.47 4.08 2.22
C VAL A 40 -4.87 4.69 2.22
N ASP A 41 -5.03 5.93 2.65
CA ASP A 41 -6.33 6.60 2.64
C ASP A 41 -6.81 6.85 1.21
N ALA A 42 -5.92 7.32 0.33
CA ALA A 42 -6.25 7.50 -1.08
C ALA A 42 -6.67 6.17 -1.76
N VAL A 43 -6.06 5.05 -1.37
CA VAL A 43 -6.45 3.72 -1.89
C VAL A 43 -7.78 3.26 -1.29
N LEU A 44 -8.03 3.49 0.01
CA LEU A 44 -9.28 3.12 0.66
C LEU A 44 -10.48 3.93 0.15
N ASP A 45 -10.26 5.19 -0.24
CA ASP A 45 -11.28 6.07 -0.82
C ASP A 45 -11.79 5.60 -2.21
N LEU A 46 -11.06 4.69 -2.86
CA LEU A 46 -11.50 4.07 -4.11
C LEU A 46 -12.55 2.99 -3.84
N ASN A 47 -13.60 2.96 -4.66
CA ASN A 47 -14.80 2.17 -4.41
C ASN A 47 -14.63 0.67 -4.71
N THR A 48 -13.72 0.32 -5.63
CA THR A 48 -13.59 -1.06 -6.11
C THR A 48 -12.14 -1.54 -6.14
N GLU A 49 -11.94 -2.84 -5.94
CA GLU A 49 -10.61 -3.48 -6.01
C GLU A 49 -9.89 -3.21 -7.35
N PRO A 50 -10.55 -3.29 -8.53
CA PRO A 50 -9.89 -2.98 -9.80
C PRO A 50 -9.39 -1.53 -9.88
N GLU A 51 -10.13 -0.56 -9.33
CA GLU A 51 -9.69 0.84 -9.27
C GLU A 51 -8.46 0.99 -8.38
N ARG A 52 -8.45 0.35 -7.20
CA ARG A 52 -7.31 0.33 -6.28
C ARG A 52 -6.05 -0.26 -6.91
N ARG A 53 -6.19 -1.43 -7.55
CA ARG A 53 -5.10 -2.09 -8.26
C ARG A 53 -4.53 -1.19 -9.37
N ARG A 54 -5.41 -0.56 -10.15
CA ARG A 54 -5.00 0.34 -11.23
C ARG A 54 -4.26 1.57 -10.70
N TYR A 55 -4.77 2.19 -9.65
CA TYR A 55 -4.13 3.36 -9.03
C TYR A 55 -2.68 3.04 -8.58
N VAL A 56 -2.51 1.94 -7.83
CA VAL A 56 -1.19 1.54 -7.35
C VAL A 56 -0.28 1.11 -8.50
N MET A 57 -0.80 0.38 -9.49
CA MET A 57 -0.04 0.01 -10.69
C MET A 57 0.44 1.23 -11.48
N ASP A 58 -0.42 2.23 -11.64
CA ASP A 58 -0.08 3.48 -12.35
C ASP A 58 0.98 4.28 -11.57
N LEU A 59 0.93 4.27 -10.23
CA LEU A 59 1.96 4.87 -9.40
C LEU A 59 3.31 4.16 -9.59
N LEU A 60 3.35 2.83 -9.48
CA LEU A 60 4.56 2.02 -9.66
C LEU A 60 5.17 2.20 -11.06
N ARG A 61 4.34 2.34 -12.10
CA ARG A 61 4.79 2.63 -13.46
C ARG A 61 5.37 4.03 -13.60
N LYS A 62 4.74 5.03 -12.96
CA LYS A 62 5.18 6.43 -13.00
C LYS A 62 6.54 6.63 -12.34
N THR A 63 6.84 5.85 -11.31
CA THR A 63 8.12 5.83 -10.60
C THR A 63 9.12 4.82 -11.18
N HIS A 64 8.83 4.25 -12.36
CA HIS A 64 9.71 3.32 -13.05
C HIS A 64 10.19 2.14 -12.18
N CYS A 65 9.25 1.50 -11.47
CA CYS A 65 9.52 0.34 -10.62
C CYS A 65 10.42 -0.69 -11.36
N PRO A 66 11.58 -1.06 -10.79
CA PRO A 66 12.50 -1.99 -11.44
C PRO A 66 12.08 -3.46 -11.27
N ALA A 67 11.05 -3.73 -10.46
CA ALA A 67 10.51 -5.06 -10.25
C ALA A 67 9.83 -5.62 -11.50
N THR A 68 9.80 -6.94 -11.61
CA THR A 68 9.12 -7.65 -12.68
C THR A 68 7.60 -7.54 -12.54
N GLU A 69 6.86 -7.77 -13.64
CA GLU A 69 5.40 -7.79 -13.59
C GLU A 69 4.86 -8.79 -12.56
N ILE A 70 5.53 -9.94 -12.39
CA ILE A 70 5.13 -10.97 -11.42
C ILE A 70 5.24 -10.45 -9.99
N GLU A 71 6.40 -9.86 -9.63
CA GLU A 71 6.62 -9.27 -8.30
C GLU A 71 5.61 -8.15 -8.00
N ILE A 72 5.30 -7.32 -9.00
CA ILE A 72 4.29 -6.27 -8.88
C ILE A 72 2.89 -6.86 -8.68
N HIS A 73 2.53 -7.90 -9.45
CA HIS A 73 1.24 -8.57 -9.31
C HIS A 73 1.08 -9.23 -7.94
N ASP A 74 2.12 -9.86 -7.41
CA ASP A 74 2.13 -10.48 -6.08
C ASP A 74 2.00 -9.42 -4.98
N PHE A 75 2.70 -8.30 -5.09
CA PHE A 75 2.53 -7.15 -4.21
C PHE A 75 1.09 -6.63 -4.20
N LEU A 76 0.51 -6.40 -5.39
CA LEU A 76 -0.87 -5.92 -5.51
C LEU A 76 -1.88 -6.89 -4.89
N ASN A 77 -1.70 -8.20 -5.08
CA ASN A 77 -2.55 -9.22 -4.48
C ASN A 77 -2.50 -9.18 -2.95
N GLN A 78 -1.30 -9.09 -2.38
CA GLN A 78 -1.12 -9.00 -0.93
C GLN A 78 -1.69 -7.68 -0.38
N LEU A 79 -1.51 -6.56 -1.09
CA LEU A 79 -2.06 -5.28 -0.69
C LEU A 79 -3.59 -5.33 -0.61
N MET A 80 -4.28 -5.92 -1.59
CA MET A 80 -5.73 -6.05 -1.55
C MET A 80 -6.20 -6.90 -0.35
N GLN A 81 -5.49 -7.98 -0.03
CA GLN A 81 -5.79 -8.80 1.15
C GLN A 81 -5.59 -8.02 2.46
N LYS A 82 -4.55 -7.18 2.55
CA LYS A 82 -4.28 -6.33 3.72
C LYS A 82 -5.34 -5.24 3.89
N LEU A 83 -5.85 -4.69 2.79
CA LEU A 83 -6.91 -3.68 2.80
C LEU A 83 -8.27 -4.27 3.18
N ASP A 84 -8.54 -5.53 2.85
CA ASP A 84 -9.80 -6.21 3.20
C ASP A 84 -9.92 -6.51 4.72
N VAL A 85 -8.80 -6.64 5.43
CA VAL A 85 -8.77 -6.95 6.87
C VAL A 85 -8.74 -5.70 7.78
N LEU A 86 -8.64 -4.51 7.19
CA LEU A 86 -8.58 -3.23 7.90
C LEU A 86 -9.94 -2.86 8.51
#